data_AF-A0A5P0YYA9-F1
#
_entry.id   AF-A0A5P0YYA9-F1
#
_cell.length_a   1.000
_cell.length_b   1.000
_cell.length_c   1.000
_cell.angle_alpha   90.00
_cell.angle_beta   90.00
_cell.angle_gamma   90.00
#
_symmetry.space_group_name_H-M   'P 1'
#
loop_
_entity.id
_entity.type
_entity.pdbx_description
1 polymer ?
#
loop_
_entity_poly.entity_id
_entity_poly.type
_entity_poly.pdbx_seq_one_letter_code
_entity_poly.pdbx_strand_id
1 'polypeptide(L)'
;MAVMLYVDGYWCEAVVRSPEAEGEWLLGTHLARSPAEAMRWLRAQAERIARALDPVPGGGGPFPSAVLRASDEVGAHVGHVLREWLDDRPYQERQRRALEEGRHISANAGARDRVVGVRDAAQVYYSLSCRPITSRSLLT
;
A
#
# COMPACT_ATOMS: atom_id res chain seq x y z
N MET A 1 -38.34 -8.08 10.34
CA MET A 1 -37.23 -7.32 10.95
C MET A 1 -36.29 -6.87 9.84
N ALA A 2 -35.99 -5.57 9.75
CA ALA A 2 -35.01 -5.03 8.79
C ALA A 2 -33.64 -4.94 9.46
N VAL A 3 -32.59 -5.34 8.75
CA VAL A 3 -31.20 -5.22 9.21
C VAL A 3 -30.56 -4.06 8.46
N MET A 4 -30.03 -3.08 9.18
CA MET A 4 -29.26 -1.98 8.58
C MET A 4 -27.76 -2.28 8.72
N LEU A 5 -27.03 -2.20 7.60
CA LEU A 5 -25.57 -2.26 7.60
C LEU A 5 -25.02 -0.83 7.63
N TYR A 6 -24.09 -0.56 8.54
CA TYR A 6 -23.35 0.70 8.62
C TYR A 6 -21.86 0.43 8.70
N VAL A 7 -21.07 1.39 8.22
CA VAL A 7 -19.60 1.31 8.24
C VAL A 7 -19.11 1.80 9.59
N ASP A 8 -18.45 0.92 10.35
CA ASP A 8 -17.89 1.19 11.68
C ASP A 8 -16.44 1.65 11.65
N GLY A 9 -15.80 1.55 10.50
CA GLY A 9 -14.41 1.93 10.33
C GLY A 9 -13.82 1.33 9.07
N TYR A 10 -12.51 1.47 8.93
CA TYR A 10 -11.76 1.11 7.73
C TYR A 10 -10.49 0.38 8.13
N TRP A 11 -10.39 -0.90 7.77
CA TRP A 11 -9.20 -1.71 8.00
C TRP A 11 -8.23 -1.52 6.83
N CYS A 12 -7.09 -0.92 7.11
CA CYS A 12 -6.04 -0.67 6.13
C CYS A 12 -4.86 -1.61 6.35
N GLU A 13 -4.25 -2.09 5.27
CA GLU A 13 -3.12 -3.03 5.31
C GLU A 13 -2.06 -2.66 4.27
N ALA A 14 -0.81 -2.95 4.59
CA ALA A 14 0.32 -2.91 3.69
C ALA A 14 0.97 -4.29 3.71
N VAL A 15 1.01 -4.97 2.57
CA VAL A 15 1.38 -6.38 2.48
C VAL A 15 2.39 -6.60 1.35
N VAL A 16 3.35 -7.49 1.60
CA VAL A 16 4.24 -8.05 0.59
C VAL A 16 3.85 -9.50 0.34
N ARG A 17 3.76 -9.88 -0.94
CA ARG A 17 3.47 -11.26 -1.35
C ARG A 17 4.54 -11.79 -2.26
N SER A 18 4.92 -13.05 -2.07
CA SER A 18 5.74 -13.80 -3.01
C SER A 18 5.04 -15.10 -3.37
N PRO A 19 4.48 -15.21 -4.58
CA PRO A 19 3.90 -16.46 -5.05
C PRO A 19 4.94 -17.59 -5.11
N GLU A 20 6.18 -17.27 -5.48
CA GLU A 20 7.27 -18.25 -5.61
C GLU A 20 7.70 -18.84 -4.26
N ALA A 21 7.69 -18.00 -3.21
CA ALA A 21 8.01 -18.44 -1.86
C ALA A 21 6.78 -18.81 -1.03
N GLU A 22 5.59 -18.85 -1.64
CA GLU A 22 4.29 -19.05 -0.98
C GLU A 22 4.11 -18.18 0.29
N GLY A 23 4.69 -16.97 0.26
CA GLY A 23 4.86 -16.12 1.42
C GLY A 23 4.02 -14.85 1.37
N GLU A 24 3.46 -14.48 2.52
CA GLU A 24 2.82 -13.19 2.75
C GLU A 24 3.39 -12.54 4.01
N TRP A 25 3.81 -11.27 3.90
CA TRP A 25 4.37 -10.51 5.01
C TRP A 25 3.60 -9.21 5.20
N LEU A 26 3.09 -9.02 6.41
CA LEU A 26 2.39 -7.81 6.81
C LEU A 26 3.40 -6.72 7.20
N LEU A 27 3.43 -5.63 6.44
CA LEU A 27 4.30 -4.48 6.70
C LEU A 27 3.68 -3.46 7.65
N GLY A 28 2.36 -3.49 7.82
CA GLY A 28 1.64 -2.60 8.72
C GLY A 28 0.14 -2.67 8.54
N THR A 29 -0.58 -2.29 9.59
CA THR A 29 -2.05 -2.22 9.61
C THR A 29 -2.51 -0.94 10.28
N HIS A 30 -3.71 -0.47 9.95
CA HIS A 30 -4.34 0.65 10.66
C HIS A 30 -5.86 0.56 10.63
N LEU A 31 -6.47 0.87 11.77
CA LEU A 31 -7.91 1.03 11.89
C LEU A 31 -8.24 2.52 11.78
N ALA A 32 -8.67 2.95 10.59
CA ALA A 32 -9.10 4.31 10.33
C ALA A 32 -10.58 4.52 10.66
N ARG A 33 -10.91 5.71 11.17
CA ARG A 33 -12.28 6.12 11.50
C ARG A 33 -12.99 6.83 10.35
N SER A 34 -12.30 7.10 9.26
CA SER A 34 -12.85 7.76 8.07
C SER A 34 -12.08 7.39 6.80
N PRO A 35 -12.69 7.54 5.60
CA PRO A 35 -12.00 7.39 4.32
C PRO A 35 -10.79 8.31 4.19
N ALA A 36 -10.90 9.56 4.67
CA ALA A 36 -9.80 10.52 4.61
C ALA A 36 -8.60 10.09 5.46
N GLU A 37 -8.85 9.56 6.67
CA GLU A 37 -7.80 8.98 7.51
C GLU A 37 -7.19 7.73 6.87
N ALA A 38 -8.00 6.84 6.29
CA ALA A 38 -7.51 5.66 5.60
C ALA A 38 -6.59 6.04 4.44
N MET A 39 -7.00 6.98 3.58
CA MET A 39 -6.18 7.48 2.47
C MET A 39 -4.88 8.12 2.97
N ARG A 40 -4.93 8.89 4.06
CA ARG A 40 -3.71 9.46 4.67
C ARG A 40 -2.74 8.37 5.14
N TRP A 41 -3.25 7.31 5.76
CA TRP A 41 -2.41 6.19 6.19
C TRP A 41 -1.81 5.43 5.00
N LEU A 42 -2.61 5.13 3.97
CA LEU A 42 -2.12 4.47 2.74
C LEU A 42 -1.03 5.30 2.06
N ARG A 43 -1.21 6.64 1.97
CA ARG A 43 -0.18 7.55 1.45
C ARG A 43 1.11 7.49 2.25
N ALA A 44 1.02 7.50 3.58
CA ALA A 44 2.21 7.40 4.43
C ALA A 44 2.95 6.06 4.24
N GLN A 45 2.22 4.95 4.07
CA GLN A 45 2.85 3.66 3.79
C GLN A 45 3.48 3.60 2.39
N ALA A 46 2.81 4.13 1.36
CA ALA A 46 3.36 4.22 0.02
C ALA A 46 4.67 5.03 0.01
N GLU A 47 4.69 6.17 0.68
CA GLU A 47 5.89 7.01 0.78
C GLU A 47 7.03 6.29 1.50
N ARG A 48 6.73 5.65 2.64
CA ARG A 48 7.72 4.89 3.41
C ARG A 48 8.34 3.77 2.58
N ILE A 49 7.51 2.99 1.88
CA ILE A 49 7.97 1.88 1.05
C ILE A 49 8.76 2.41 -0.16
N ALA A 50 8.26 3.42 -0.86
CA ALA A 50 8.95 4.00 -2.01
C ALA A 50 10.32 4.57 -1.63
N ARG A 51 10.42 5.24 -0.48
CA ARG A 51 11.68 5.78 0.03
C ARG A 51 12.69 4.70 0.43
N ALA A 52 12.20 3.54 0.88
CA ALA A 52 13.05 2.40 1.21
C ALA A 52 13.56 1.66 -0.03
N LEU A 53 12.71 1.48 -1.05
CA LEU A 53 13.01 0.70 -2.25
C LEU A 53 13.74 1.50 -3.33
N ASP A 54 13.47 2.79 -3.43
CA ASP A 54 14.10 3.67 -4.43
C ASP A 54 14.62 4.95 -3.75
N PRO A 55 15.64 4.86 -2.88
CA PRO A 55 16.12 6.00 -2.10
C PRO A 55 16.77 7.08 -3.01
N VAL A 56 16.40 8.34 -2.79
CA VAL A 56 17.07 9.48 -3.42
C VAL A 56 18.28 9.89 -2.57
N PRO A 57 19.48 10.10 -3.16
CA PRO A 57 20.64 10.63 -2.43
C PRO A 57 20.29 11.91 -1.65
N GLY A 58 20.57 11.92 -0.33
CA GLY A 58 20.23 13.03 0.56
C GLY A 58 18.74 13.16 0.92
N GLY A 59 17.87 12.32 0.35
CA GLY A 59 16.41 12.34 0.52
C GLY A 59 15.88 11.54 1.70
N GLY A 60 16.72 11.16 2.67
CA GLY A 60 16.28 10.51 3.92
C GLY A 60 15.88 9.02 3.80
N GLY A 61 16.44 8.28 2.84
CA GLY A 61 16.31 6.81 2.78
C GLY A 61 17.14 6.09 3.85
N PRO A 62 16.95 4.77 4.02
CA PRO A 62 17.64 4.00 5.06
C PRO A 62 19.15 3.82 4.80
N PHE A 63 19.62 4.17 3.60
CA PHE A 63 21.00 3.98 3.18
C PHE A 63 21.75 5.31 3.01
N PRO A 64 23.03 5.40 3.41
CA PRO A 64 23.87 6.56 3.11
C PRO A 64 23.98 6.83 1.61
N SER A 65 23.99 8.11 1.20
CA SER A 65 24.08 8.48 -0.23
C SER A 65 25.28 7.87 -0.95
N ALA A 66 26.42 7.68 -0.24
CA ALA A 66 27.64 7.15 -0.83
C ALA A 66 27.53 5.69 -1.31
N VAL A 67 26.60 4.91 -0.74
CA VAL A 67 26.37 3.50 -1.11
C VAL A 67 25.29 3.34 -2.17
N LEU A 68 24.60 4.43 -2.53
CA LEU A 68 23.60 4.40 -3.59
C LEU A 68 24.27 4.35 -4.96
N ARG A 69 23.63 3.65 -5.88
CA ARG A 69 24.03 3.54 -7.29
C ARG A 69 22.79 3.80 -8.13
N ALA A 70 22.96 4.58 -9.19
CA ALA A 70 21.91 4.71 -10.19
C ALA A 70 21.66 3.32 -10.80
N SER A 71 20.39 2.96 -10.95
CA SER A 71 20.01 1.76 -11.67
C SER A 71 19.82 2.11 -13.14
N ASP A 72 20.48 1.36 -14.02
CA ASP A 72 20.28 1.45 -15.47
C ASP A 72 19.07 0.60 -15.93
N GLU A 73 18.38 -0.10 -15.01
CA GLU A 73 17.20 -0.90 -15.35
C GLU A 73 16.04 0.00 -15.78
N VAL A 74 15.77 -0.05 -17.08
CA VAL A 74 14.60 0.53 -17.73
C VAL A 74 13.39 -0.36 -17.42
N GLY A 75 12.76 -0.12 -16.27
CA GLY A 75 11.55 -0.81 -15.83
C GLY A 75 10.85 -0.04 -14.72
N ALA A 76 9.54 -0.20 -14.59
CA ALA A 76 8.80 0.39 -13.48
C ALA A 76 9.23 -0.31 -12.19
N HIS A 77 10.04 0.36 -11.37
CA HIS A 77 10.42 -0.11 -10.03
C HIS A 77 9.27 0.15 -9.05
N VAL A 78 9.12 -0.70 -8.03
CA VAL A 78 8.04 -0.56 -7.04
C VAL A 78 8.03 0.83 -6.41
N GLY A 79 9.20 1.37 -6.08
CA GLY A 79 9.31 2.72 -5.53
C GLY A 79 8.83 3.81 -6.49
N HIS A 80 9.09 3.66 -7.79
CA HIS A 80 8.60 4.59 -8.80
C HIS A 80 7.07 4.53 -8.93
N VAL A 81 6.49 3.33 -9.08
CA VAL A 81 5.03 3.16 -9.21
C VAL A 81 4.27 3.71 -8.00
N LEU A 82 4.82 3.52 -6.79
CA LEU A 82 4.22 4.09 -5.58
C LEU A 82 4.29 5.63 -5.56
N ARG A 83 5.34 6.24 -6.13
CA ARG A 83 5.40 7.69 -6.31
C ARG A 83 4.41 8.20 -7.35
N GLU A 84 4.29 7.52 -8.49
CA GLU A 84 3.26 7.85 -9.48
C GLU A 84 1.86 7.79 -8.85
N TRP A 85 1.58 6.75 -8.05
CA TRP A 85 0.32 6.69 -7.31
C TRP A 85 0.16 7.82 -6.30
N LEU A 86 1.22 8.21 -5.58
CA LEU A 86 1.20 9.33 -4.64
C LEU A 86 0.88 10.67 -5.33
N ASP A 87 1.31 10.83 -6.58
CA ASP A 87 1.10 12.02 -7.40
C ASP A 87 -0.25 12.01 -8.15
N ASP A 88 -0.86 10.83 -8.37
CA ASP A 88 -2.18 10.69 -9.00
C ASP A 88 -3.33 11.03 -8.03
N ARG A 89 -3.54 12.33 -7.83
CA ARG A 89 -4.64 12.87 -7.01
C ARG A 89 -6.03 12.47 -7.55
N PRO A 90 -6.31 12.50 -8.86
CA PRO A 90 -7.59 12.03 -9.39
C PRO A 90 -7.90 10.57 -9.05
N TYR A 91 -6.93 9.67 -9.15
CA TYR A 91 -7.14 8.26 -8.80
C TYR A 91 -7.36 8.05 -7.31
N GLN A 92 -6.62 8.75 -6.46
CA GLN A 92 -6.82 8.70 -5.01
C GLN A 92 -8.19 9.22 -4.60
N GLU A 93 -8.72 10.24 -5.27
CA GLU A 93 -10.07 10.73 -5.03
C GLU A 93 -11.13 9.67 -5.43
N ARG A 94 -10.93 8.95 -6.54
CA ARG A 94 -11.79 7.81 -6.91
C ARG A 94 -11.75 6.71 -5.85
N GLN A 95 -10.58 6.41 -5.30
CA GLN A 95 -10.42 5.44 -4.23
C GLN A 95 -11.09 5.91 -2.93
N ARG A 96 -10.96 7.18 -2.56
CA ARG A 96 -11.63 7.76 -1.40
C ARG A 96 -13.15 7.65 -1.51
N ARG A 97 -13.73 7.99 -2.67
CA ARG A 97 -15.18 7.83 -2.92
C ARG A 97 -15.63 6.38 -2.87
N ALA A 98 -14.82 5.45 -3.38
CA ALA A 98 -15.12 4.03 -3.26
C ALA A 98 -15.22 3.59 -1.79
N LEU A 99 -14.36 4.08 -0.90
CA LEU A 99 -14.46 3.84 0.54
C LEU A 99 -15.72 4.47 1.18
N GLU A 100 -16.09 5.69 0.76
CA GLU A 100 -17.33 6.34 1.19
C GLU A 100 -18.56 5.52 0.79
N GLU A 101 -18.51 4.90 -0.38
CA GLU A 101 -19.56 4.04 -0.93
C GLU A 101 -19.47 2.59 -0.40
N GLY A 102 -18.65 2.34 0.64
CA GLY A 102 -18.58 1.03 1.29
C GLY A 102 -17.85 -0.06 0.48
N ARG A 103 -17.02 0.32 -0.50
CA ARG A 103 -16.22 -0.62 -1.31
C ARG A 103 -14.78 -0.72 -0.82
N HIS A 104 -14.19 -1.90 -1.02
CA HIS A 104 -12.76 -2.14 -0.86
C HIS A 104 -11.94 -1.43 -1.95
N ILE A 105 -10.76 -0.92 -1.57
CA ILE A 105 -9.77 -0.36 -2.51
C ILE A 105 -8.42 -1.06 -2.34
N SER A 106 -7.63 -1.05 -3.42
CA SER A 106 -6.25 -1.50 -3.43
C SER A 106 -5.41 -0.62 -4.35
N ALA A 107 -4.18 -0.35 -3.94
CA ALA A 107 -3.11 0.19 -4.78
C ALA A 107 -1.99 -0.86 -4.81
N ASN A 108 -1.76 -1.46 -5.97
CA ASN A 108 -0.72 -2.45 -6.16
C ASN A 108 0.39 -1.81 -6.97
N ALA A 109 1.63 -1.94 -6.50
CA ALA A 109 2.76 -1.71 -7.37
C ALA A 109 2.76 -2.89 -8.35
N GLY A 110 2.25 -2.69 -9.57
CA GLY A 110 2.30 -3.70 -10.63
C GLY A 110 3.74 -4.04 -11.07
N ALA A 111 4.71 -3.30 -10.54
CA ALA A 111 6.14 -3.54 -10.59
C ALA A 111 6.56 -4.74 -9.75
N ARG A 112 7.57 -5.45 -10.25
CA ARG A 112 8.22 -6.55 -9.53
C ARG A 112 9.38 -5.98 -8.74
N ASP A 113 9.53 -6.43 -7.50
CA ASP A 113 10.77 -6.24 -6.74
C ASP A 113 11.40 -7.61 -6.49
N ARG A 114 12.73 -7.62 -6.32
CA ARG A 114 13.50 -8.84 -6.10
C ARG A 114 14.20 -8.76 -4.75
N VAL A 115 13.72 -9.53 -3.80
CA VAL A 115 14.36 -9.65 -2.49
C VAL A 115 15.37 -10.78 -2.55
N VAL A 116 16.65 -10.44 -2.39
CA VAL A 116 17.76 -11.42 -2.35
C VAL A 116 17.97 -11.87 -0.91
N GLY A 117 17.70 -13.15 -0.64
CA GLY A 117 18.05 -13.82 0.61
C GLY A 117 19.42 -14.50 0.55
N VAL A 118 19.80 -15.15 1.65
CA VAL A 118 21.11 -15.84 1.79
C VAL A 118 21.26 -17.03 0.83
N ARG A 119 20.14 -17.60 0.35
CA ARG A 119 20.15 -18.80 -0.49
C ARG A 119 19.49 -18.61 -1.85
N ASP A 120 18.44 -17.80 -1.93
CA ASP A 120 17.69 -17.56 -3.16
C ASP A 120 17.18 -16.12 -3.21
N ALA A 121 16.82 -15.68 -4.42
CA ALA A 121 16.15 -14.41 -4.64
C ALA A 121 14.70 -14.67 -5.05
N ALA A 122 13.76 -14.03 -4.36
CA ALA A 122 12.33 -14.21 -4.60
C ALA A 122 11.72 -12.94 -5.21
N GLN A 123 10.81 -13.13 -6.17
CA GLN A 123 9.99 -12.03 -6.67
C GLN A 123 8.92 -11.69 -5.63
N VAL A 124 8.77 -10.40 -5.33
CA VAL A 124 7.78 -9.90 -4.38
C VAL A 124 6.93 -8.79 -4.98
N TYR A 125 5.70 -8.71 -4.49
CA TYR A 125 4.69 -7.73 -4.90
C TYR A 125 4.18 -6.97 -3.68
N TYR A 126 4.06 -5.65 -3.82
CA TYR A 126 3.58 -4.76 -2.76
C TYR A 126 2.13 -4.35 -3.01
N SER A 127 1.32 -4.47 -1.97
CA SER A 127 -0.10 -4.12 -2.01
C SER A 127 -0.45 -3.25 -0.79
N LEU A 128 -1.13 -2.14 -1.06
CA LEU A 128 -1.75 -1.28 -0.07
C LEU A 128 -3.26 -1.38 -0.23
N SER A 129 -3.98 -1.83 0.78
CA SER A 129 -5.41 -2.08 0.69
C SER A 129 -6.17 -1.43 1.84
N CYS A 130 -7.44 -1.14 1.60
CA CYS A 130 -8.35 -0.69 2.65
C CYS A 130 -9.77 -1.21 2.40
N ARG A 131 -10.33 -1.89 3.39
CA ARG A 131 -11.70 -2.39 3.37
C ARG A 131 -12.55 -1.74 4.47
N PRO A 132 -13.79 -1.33 4.18
CA PRO A 132 -14.74 -0.96 5.21
C PRO A 132 -15.04 -2.14 6.14
N ILE A 133 -15.20 -1.85 7.42
CA ILE A 133 -15.73 -2.77 8.42
C ILE A 133 -17.21 -2.44 8.56
N THR A 134 -18.07 -3.40 8.26
CA THR A 134 -19.51 -3.25 8.40
C THR A 134 -20.04 -4.02 9.59
N SER A 135 -20.94 -3.41 10.34
CA SER A 135 -21.70 -4.07 11.40
C SER A 135 -23.18 -4.05 11.09
N ARG A 136 -23.92 -4.90 11.80
CA ARG A 136 -25.36 -5.07 11.67
C ARG A 136 -26.04 -4.47 12.90
N SER A 137 -27.01 -3.60 12.69
CA SER A 137 -27.98 -3.22 13.71
C SER A 137 -29.36 -3.76 13.36
N LEU A 138 -30.05 -4.28 14.38
CA LEU A 138 -31.44 -4.71 14.30
C LEU A 138 -32.32 -3.52 14.66
N LEU A 139 -33.13 -3.06 13.69
CA LEU A 139 -34.18 -2.08 13.98
C LEU A 139 -35.25 -2.80 14.82
N THR A 140 -35.44 -2.31 16.05
CA THR A 140 -36.47 -2.82 16.99
C THR A 140 -37.79 -2.13 16.74
#